data_AF-A0A843FXQ6-F1
#
_entry.id   AF-A0A843FXQ6-F1
#
_cell.length_a   1.000
_cell.length_b   1.000
_cell.length_c   1.000
_cell.angle_alpha   90.00
_cell.angle_beta   90.00
_cell.angle_gamma   90.00
#
_symmetry.space_group_name_H-M   'P 1'
#
loop_
_entity.id
_entity.type
_entity.pdbx_description
1 polymer ?
#
loop_
_entity_poly.entity_id
_entity_poly.type
_entity_poly.pdbx_seq_one_letter_code
_entity_poly.pdbx_strand_id
1 'polypeptide(L)' 'KADDKRFSPHITVGRVTGRTDLKDFFARYEKTSFCSFTCNHVDVMKSVLTPKGAIHSIIERIEL' A
#
# COMPACT_ATOMS: atom_id res chain seq x y z
N LYS A 1 15.62 5.53 -10.56
CA LYS A 1 16.58 5.43 -9.43
C LYS A 1 15.93 4.54 -8.38
N ALA A 2 16.62 3.55 -7.83
CA ALA A 2 16.07 2.74 -6.74
C ALA A 2 15.91 3.62 -5.48
N ASP A 3 14.91 3.31 -4.64
CA ASP A 3 14.77 3.94 -3.33
C ASP A 3 15.76 3.28 -2.37
N ASP A 4 16.63 4.06 -1.74
CA ASP A 4 17.67 3.55 -0.83
C ASP A 4 17.14 3.29 0.59
N LYS A 5 15.84 3.50 0.83
CA LYS A 5 15.21 3.23 2.14
C LYS A 5 15.12 1.75 2.44
N ARG A 6 15.28 1.42 3.73
CA ARG A 6 15.00 0.07 4.24
C ARG A 6 13.55 -0.33 3.94
N PHE A 7 13.38 -1.54 3.40
CA PHE A 7 12.06 -2.12 3.21
C PHE A 7 11.36 -2.38 4.56
N SER A 8 10.14 -1.87 4.69
CA SER A 8 9.23 -2.14 5.81
C SER A 8 7.87 -2.54 5.23
N PRO A 9 7.50 -3.83 5.25
CA PRO A 9 6.26 -4.29 4.62
C PRO A 9 5.05 -3.73 5.35
N HIS A 10 4.16 -3.06 4.61
CA HIS A 10 2.92 -2.51 5.13
C HIS A 10 1.90 -2.36 4.00
N ILE A 11 0.61 -2.32 4.36
CA ILE A 11 -0.47 -1.98 3.43
C ILE A 11 -0.81 -0.51 3.66
N THR A 12 -0.59 0.33 2.64
CA THR A 12 -1.00 1.73 2.71
C THR A 12 -2.52 1.83 2.63
N VAL A 13 -3.17 2.30 3.70
CA VAL A 13 -4.63 2.51 3.74
C VAL A 13 -5.06 3.93 3.35
N GLY A 14 -4.12 4.88 3.35
CA GLY A 14 -4.37 6.27 3.00
C GLY A 14 -3.11 7.11 3.10
N ARG A 15 -3.14 8.32 2.53
CA ARG A 15 -2.08 9.32 2.65
C ARG A 15 -2.71 10.63 3.06
N VAL A 16 -2.16 11.27 4.08
CA VAL A 16 -2.66 12.53 4.62
C VAL A 16 -1.88 13.69 3.99
N THR A 17 -2.61 14.74 3.63
CA THR A 17 -2.04 16.03 3.21
C THR A 17 -2.34 17.09 4.27
N GLY A 18 -1.33 17.89 4.63
CA GLY A 18 -1.48 18.90 5.69
C GLY A 18 -1.48 18.29 7.09
N ARG A 19 -1.75 19.14 8.09
CA ARG A 19 -1.73 18.74 9.50
C ARG A 19 -3.10 18.18 9.90
N THR A 20 -3.13 16.92 10.31
CA THR A 20 -4.34 16.22 10.77
C THR A 20 -4.05 15.50 12.09
N ASP A 21 -4.99 15.55 13.04
CA ASP A 21 -4.91 14.74 14.26
C ASP A 21 -5.62 13.40 14.04
N LEU A 22 -4.86 12.31 14.21
CA LEU A 22 -5.33 10.93 14.02
C LEU A 22 -5.12 10.07 15.27
N LYS A 23 -4.80 10.70 16.42
CA LYS A 23 -4.43 9.97 17.63
C LYS A 23 -5.51 8.97 18.06
N ASP A 24 -6.76 9.41 18.12
CA ASP A 24 -7.89 8.57 18.55
C ASP A 24 -8.21 7.47 17.53
N PHE A 25 -7.99 7.75 16.25
CA PHE A 25 -8.17 6.76 15.19
C PHE A 25 -7.16 5.62 15.36
N PHE A 26 -5.88 5.94 15.53
CA PHE A 26 -4.85 4.91 15.72
C PHE A 26 -5.02 4.16 17.05
N ALA A 27 -5.33 4.87 18.14
CA ALA A 27 -5.58 4.23 19.44
C ALA A 27 -6.73 3.21 19.39
N ARG A 28 -7.77 3.49 18.60
CA ARG A 28 -8.91 2.58 18.42
C ARG A 28 -8.53 1.26 17.76
N TYR A 29 -7.57 1.27 16.84
CA TYR A 29 -7.26 0.13 15.97
C TYR A 29 -5.88 -0.49 16.18
N GLU A 30 -5.07 0.03 17.09
CA GLU A 30 -3.68 -0.40 17.31
C GLU A 30 -3.52 -1.93 17.50
N LYS A 31 -4.49 -2.56 18.16
CA LYS A 31 -4.47 -4.01 18.47
C LYS A 31 -5.39 -4.83 17.58
N THR A 32 -5.97 -4.23 16.54
CA THR A 32 -6.90 -4.91 15.65
C THR A 32 -6.14 -5.75 14.63
N SER A 33 -6.43 -7.04 14.57
CA SER A 33 -6.05 -7.88 13.43
C SER A 33 -7.05 -7.65 12.30
N PHE A 34 -6.64 -6.98 11.24
CA PHE A 34 -7.52 -6.66 10.11
C PHE A 34 -7.70 -7.83 9.16
N CYS A 35 -6.63 -8.56 8.87
CA CYS A 35 -6.66 -9.74 8.01
C CYS A 35 -5.39 -10.59 8.20
N SER A 36 -5.49 -11.84 7.78
CA SER A 36 -4.36 -12.69 7.44
C SER A 36 -4.57 -13.22 6.03
N PHE A 37 -3.49 -13.39 5.28
CA PHE A 37 -3.54 -13.96 3.94
C PHE A 37 -2.27 -14.74 3.65
N THR A 38 -2.40 -15.74 2.79
CA THR A 38 -1.26 -16.46 2.21
C THR A 38 -0.82 -15.72 0.95
N CYS A 39 0.47 -15.46 0.82
CA CYS A 39 1.03 -14.93 -0.41
C CYS A 39 1.10 -16.07 -1.44
N ASN A 40 0.24 -16.02 -2.46
CA ASN A 40 0.16 -17.07 -3.49
C ASN A 40 0.90 -16.68 -4.77
N HIS A 41 1.07 -15.38 -5.03
CA HIS A 41 1.72 -14.87 -6.22
C HIS A 41 2.28 -13.46 -5.99
N VAL A 42 3.13 -13.02 -6.91
CA VAL A 42 3.63 -11.65 -7.03
C VAL A 42 3.20 -11.08 -8.38
N ASP A 43 2.55 -9.92 -8.37
CA ASP A 43 2.15 -9.21 -9.58
C ASP A 43 3.19 -8.14 -9.95
N VAL A 44 3.63 -8.15 -11.22
CA VAL A 44 4.38 -7.04 -11.81
C VAL A 44 3.37 -5.99 -12.27
N MET A 45 3.37 -4.83 -11.62
CA MET A 45 2.36 -3.79 -11.87
C MET A 45 2.93 -2.58 -12.63
N LYS A 46 2.11 -2.00 -13.51
CA LYS A 46 2.35 -0.71 -14.15
C LYS A 46 1.46 0.36 -13.56
N SER A 47 2.03 1.52 -13.25
CA SER A 47 1.29 2.74 -12.89
C SER A 47 1.48 3.79 -13.97
N VAL A 48 0.38 4.33 -14.50
CA VAL A 48 0.39 5.43 -15.49
C VAL A 48 -0.41 6.59 -14.95
N LEU A 49 0.24 7.75 -14.80
CA LEU A 49 -0.43 8.97 -14.39
C LEU A 49 -1.25 9.53 -15.56
N THR A 50 -2.53 9.77 -15.32
CA THR A 50 -3.44 10.45 -16.26
C THR A 50 -4.00 11.72 -15.61
N PRO A 51 -4.64 12.63 -16.39
CA PRO A 51 -5.34 13.78 -15.82
C PRO A 51 -6.43 13.41 -14.79
N LYS A 52 -6.93 12.17 -14.81
CA LYS A 52 -7.95 11.66 -13.87
C LYS A 52 -7.35 10.89 -12.69
N GLY A 53 -6.02 10.83 -12.58
CA GLY A 53 -5.31 10.07 -11.54
C GLY A 53 -4.47 8.92 -12.11
N ALA A 54 -3.83 8.18 -11.22
CA ALA A 54 -3.01 7.03 -11.59
C ALA A 54 -3.88 5.81 -11.91
N ILE A 55 -3.61 5.19 -13.06
CA ILE A 55 -4.20 3.91 -13.44
C ILE A 55 -3.18 2.82 -13.18
N HIS A 56 -3.59 1.81 -12.41
CA HIS A 56 -2.78 0.65 -12.09
C HIS A 56 -3.26 -0.54 -12.93
N SER A 57 -2.32 -1.30 -13.50
CA SER A 57 -2.60 -2.49 -14.29
C SER A 57 -1.58 -3.58 -13.99
N ILE A 58 -2.00 -4.84 -14.07
CA ILE A 58 -1.13 -6.00 -13.96
C ILE A 58 -0.50 -6.25 -15.34
N ILE A 59 0.83 -6.33 -15.37
CA ILE A 59 1.59 -6.71 -16.58
C ILE A 59 1.75 -8.22 -16.61
N GLU A 60 2.10 -8.81 -15.47
CA GLU A 60 2.41 -10.23 -15.33
C GLU A 60 2.13 -10.68 -13.90
N ARG A 61 1.76 -11.96 -13.75
CA ARG A 61 1.58 -12.64 -12.47
C ARG A 61 2.54 -13.81 -12.38
N ILE A 62 3.24 -13.91 -11.26
CA ILE A 62 4.22 -14.97 -10.97
C ILE A 62 3.74 -15.73 -9.74
N GLU A 63 3.33 -16.99 -9.90
CA GLU A 63 2.91 -17.86 -8.79
C GLU A 63 4.11 -18.22 -7.90
N LEU A 64 3.83 -18.46 -6.61
CA LEU A 64 4.82 -18.82 -5.57
C LEU A 64 4.89 -20.32 -5.29
#